data_AF-A0A0S7EQP7-F1
#
_entry.id   AF-A0A0S7EQP7-F1
#
_cell.length_a   1.000
_cell.length_b   1.000
_cell.length_c   1.000
_cell.angle_alpha   90.00
_cell.angle_beta   90.00
_cell.angle_gamma   90.00
#
_symmetry.space_group_name_H-M   'P 1'
#
loop_
_entity.id
_entity.type
_entity.pdbx_description
1 polymer ?
#
loop_
_entity_poly.entity_id
_entity_poly.type
_entity_poly.pdbx_seq_one_letter_code
_entity_poly.pdbx_strand_id
1 'polypeptide(L)'
;TAKKTTVVAKSVLRLLSGLAEFKCVLAGQQDETLCKNYISEIKDLRLRIENCESQTVSRIRKPLDKEPLKECSQKWGEQQKVQGELEGLKKDLDKVSVKTQQVLASPQQPASAPVLRSELDVTVQKMDHVYMLSSVYLEKLKTVDMVIRNTQGAEGVLKQYEDCLREVQAVPSDVKEVEAQRSKLKVNK
;
A
#
# COMPACT_ATOMS: atom_id res chain seq x y z
N THR A 1 -33.98 -56.25 38.96
CA THR A 1 -32.96 -55.20 39.15
C THR A 1 -32.32 -54.76 37.83
N ALA A 2 -31.87 -55.68 36.95
CA ALA A 2 -31.19 -55.35 35.68
C ALA A 2 -31.98 -54.45 34.69
N LYS A 3 -33.30 -54.69 34.49
CA LYS A 3 -34.13 -53.87 33.57
C LYS A 3 -34.24 -52.39 33.96
N LYS A 4 -34.25 -52.08 35.27
CA LYS A 4 -34.29 -50.69 35.76
C LYS A 4 -32.99 -49.96 35.44
N THR A 5 -31.85 -50.63 35.59
CA THR A 5 -30.52 -50.07 35.30
C THR A 5 -30.36 -49.72 33.82
N THR A 6 -30.86 -50.56 32.91
CA THR A 6 -30.81 -50.31 31.46
C THR A 6 -31.66 -49.11 31.03
N VAL A 7 -32.85 -48.94 31.62
CA VAL A 7 -33.73 -47.80 31.32
C VAL A 7 -33.09 -46.49 31.79
N VAL A 8 -32.53 -46.48 33.00
CA VAL A 8 -31.83 -45.30 33.54
C VAL A 8 -30.62 -44.94 32.67
N ALA A 9 -29.80 -45.92 32.27
CA ALA A 9 -28.65 -45.68 31.38
C ALA A 9 -29.07 -45.10 30.02
N LYS A 10 -30.14 -45.60 29.41
CA LYS A 10 -30.68 -45.08 28.13
C LYS A 10 -31.19 -43.65 28.24
N SER A 11 -31.79 -43.30 29.38
CA SER A 11 -32.28 -41.94 29.64
C SER A 11 -31.11 -40.97 29.88
N VAL A 12 -30.09 -41.38 30.62
CA VAL A 12 -28.87 -40.57 30.83
C VAL A 12 -28.14 -40.31 29.51
N LEU A 13 -27.99 -41.33 28.65
CA LEU A 13 -27.35 -41.16 27.34
C LEU A 13 -28.09 -40.14 26.46
N ARG A 14 -29.43 -40.16 26.48
CA ARG A 14 -30.28 -39.21 25.73
C ARG A 14 -30.18 -37.78 26.27
N LEU A 15 -30.05 -37.62 27.58
CA LEU A 15 -29.85 -36.30 28.20
C LEU A 15 -28.47 -35.74 27.85
N LEU A 16 -27.43 -36.58 27.87
CA LEU A 16 -26.08 -36.19 27.47
C LEU A 16 -25.99 -35.83 25.99
N SER A 17 -26.67 -36.55 25.10
CA SER A 17 -26.73 -36.20 23.68
C SER A 17 -27.47 -34.87 23.46
N GLY A 18 -28.62 -34.67 24.12
CA GLY A 18 -29.36 -33.40 24.04
C GLY A 18 -28.59 -32.20 24.59
N LEU A 19 -27.82 -32.38 25.68
CA LEU A 19 -26.92 -31.35 26.21
C LEU A 19 -25.77 -31.04 25.24
N ALA A 20 -25.20 -32.06 24.58
CA ALA A 20 -24.17 -31.87 23.57
C ALA A 20 -24.70 -31.14 22.33
N GLU A 21 -25.87 -31.50 21.83
CA GLU A 21 -26.55 -30.83 20.71
C GLU A 21 -26.88 -29.37 21.06
N PHE A 22 -27.44 -29.10 22.25
CA PHE A 22 -27.75 -27.74 22.68
C PHE A 22 -26.49 -26.87 22.81
N LYS A 23 -25.40 -27.42 23.35
CA LYS A 23 -24.10 -26.74 23.43
C LYS A 23 -23.52 -26.47 22.04
N CYS A 24 -23.71 -27.39 21.10
CA CYS A 24 -23.31 -27.23 19.70
C CYS A 24 -24.08 -26.07 19.05
N VAL A 25 -25.41 -26.06 19.16
CA VAL A 25 -26.28 -25.00 18.60
C VAL A 25 -25.90 -23.62 19.14
N LEU A 26 -25.64 -23.49 20.45
CA LEU A 26 -25.20 -22.23 21.04
C LEU A 26 -23.83 -21.77 20.49
N ALA A 27 -22.88 -22.69 20.33
CA ALA A 27 -21.57 -22.38 19.75
C ALA A 27 -21.70 -21.89 18.28
N GLY A 28 -22.53 -22.56 17.46
CA GLY A 28 -22.78 -22.13 16.08
C GLY A 28 -23.46 -20.75 15.98
N GLN A 29 -24.33 -20.39 16.92
CA GLN A 29 -24.93 -19.05 16.98
C GLN A 29 -23.90 -17.98 17.35
N GLN A 30 -23.00 -18.28 18.30
CA GLN A 30 -21.92 -17.37 18.67
C GLN A 30 -20.96 -17.16 17.48
N ASP A 31 -20.56 -18.23 16.80
CA ASP A 31 -19.70 -18.17 15.62
C ASP A 31 -20.34 -17.37 14.48
N GLU A 32 -21.65 -17.44 14.29
CA GLU A 32 -22.37 -16.62 13.30
C GLU A 32 -22.32 -15.13 13.62
N THR A 33 -22.46 -14.74 14.89
CA THR A 33 -22.33 -13.32 15.30
C THR A 33 -20.91 -12.80 15.09
N LEU A 34 -19.89 -13.59 15.43
CA LEU A 34 -18.50 -13.24 15.18
C LEU A 34 -18.21 -13.12 13.67
N CYS A 35 -18.76 -14.04 12.87
CA CYS A 35 -18.62 -14.02 11.43
C CYS A 35 -19.13 -12.70 10.81
N LYS A 36 -20.32 -12.25 11.23
CA LYS A 36 -20.89 -10.97 10.77
C LYS A 36 -20.07 -9.75 11.20
N ASN A 37 -19.52 -9.78 12.41
CA ASN A 37 -18.65 -8.71 12.91
C ASN A 37 -17.35 -8.63 12.09
N TYR A 38 -16.70 -9.78 11.82
CA TYR A 38 -15.49 -9.81 11.00
C TYR A 38 -15.75 -9.41 9.55
N ILE A 39 -16.90 -9.79 8.96
CA ILE A 39 -17.30 -9.29 7.63
C ILE A 39 -17.34 -7.76 7.63
N SER A 40 -17.90 -7.15 8.68
CA SER A 40 -18.01 -5.70 8.79
C SER A 40 -16.66 -5.02 8.97
N GLU A 41 -15.79 -5.55 9.84
CA GLU A 41 -14.40 -5.07 10.00
C GLU A 41 -13.59 -5.17 8.71
N ILE A 42 -13.69 -6.30 7.99
CA ILE A 42 -12.97 -6.50 6.72
C ILE A 42 -13.43 -5.51 5.66
N LYS A 43 -14.74 -5.24 5.57
CA LYS A 43 -15.28 -4.24 4.63
C LYS A 43 -14.80 -2.83 4.95
N ASP A 44 -14.74 -2.47 6.22
CA ASP A 44 -14.22 -1.18 6.65
C ASP A 44 -12.72 -1.04 6.35
N LEU A 45 -11.92 -2.09 6.61
CA LEU A 45 -10.51 -2.12 6.20
C LEU A 45 -10.36 -1.96 4.69
N ARG A 46 -11.16 -2.67 3.88
CA ARG A 46 -11.13 -2.54 2.42
C ARG A 46 -11.42 -1.12 1.96
N LEU A 47 -12.44 -0.46 2.52
CA LEU A 47 -12.77 0.92 2.18
C LEU A 47 -11.59 1.87 2.47
N ARG A 48 -10.90 1.69 3.60
CA ARG A 48 -9.72 2.48 3.95
C ARG A 48 -8.54 2.23 3.00
N ILE A 49 -8.34 0.98 2.56
CA ILE A 49 -7.33 0.63 1.56
C ILE A 49 -7.66 1.27 0.20
N GLU A 50 -8.92 1.22 -0.24
CA GLU A 50 -9.38 1.86 -1.48
C GLU A 50 -9.23 3.39 -1.46
N ASN A 51 -9.39 4.01 -0.28
CA ASN A 51 -9.09 5.44 -0.12
C ASN A 51 -7.59 5.74 -0.33
N CYS A 52 -6.69 4.89 0.19
CA CYS A 52 -5.24 5.01 -0.05
C CYS A 52 -4.90 4.86 -1.54
N GLU A 53 -5.57 3.94 -2.24
CA GLU A 53 -5.46 3.75 -3.69
C GLU A 53 -5.89 5.02 -4.44
N SER A 54 -7.07 5.55 -4.14
CA SER A 54 -7.63 6.76 -4.76
C SER A 54 -6.69 7.96 -4.60
N GLN A 55 -6.17 8.18 -3.40
CA GLN A 55 -5.18 9.23 -3.15
C GLN A 55 -3.90 9.03 -3.97
N THR A 56 -3.37 7.80 -4.00
CA THR A 56 -2.15 7.45 -4.75
C THR A 56 -2.34 7.68 -6.25
N VAL A 57 -3.44 7.16 -6.82
CA VAL A 57 -3.78 7.32 -8.25
C VAL A 57 -3.98 8.79 -8.61
N SER A 58 -4.64 9.57 -7.75
CA SER A 58 -4.82 11.02 -7.96
C SER A 58 -3.46 11.75 -8.03
N ARG A 59 -2.55 11.45 -7.10
CA ARG A 59 -1.18 12.02 -7.10
C ARG A 59 -0.37 11.63 -8.34
N ILE A 60 -0.49 10.38 -8.80
CA ILE A 60 0.17 9.87 -10.02
C ILE A 60 -0.30 10.64 -11.25
N ARG A 61 -1.61 10.88 -11.37
CA ARG A 61 -2.23 11.51 -12.54
C ARG A 61 -1.98 13.01 -12.63
N LYS A 62 -1.67 13.68 -11.52
CA LYS A 62 -1.29 15.10 -11.52
C LYS A 62 0.16 15.23 -12.00
N PRO A 63 0.48 15.91 -13.10
CA PRO A 63 1.87 16.18 -13.48
C PRO A 63 2.53 17.17 -12.50
N LEU A 64 3.87 17.28 -12.58
CA LEU A 64 4.60 18.37 -11.94
C LEU A 64 4.49 19.63 -12.81
N ASP A 65 4.48 20.81 -12.20
CA ASP A 65 4.34 22.10 -12.88
C ASP A 65 5.60 22.97 -12.71
N LYS A 66 5.48 24.18 -12.15
CA LYS A 66 6.52 25.22 -12.18
C LYS A 66 7.67 24.96 -11.23
N GLU A 67 7.44 24.26 -10.12
CA GLU A 67 8.45 24.00 -9.10
C GLU A 67 8.74 22.49 -8.97
N PRO A 68 9.28 21.83 -10.01
CA PRO A 68 9.30 20.37 -10.10
C PRO A 68 10.05 19.68 -8.95
N LEU A 69 11.16 20.23 -8.46
CA LEU A 69 11.89 19.66 -7.32
C LEU A 69 11.08 19.71 -6.02
N LYS A 70 10.46 20.87 -5.73
CA LYS A 70 9.68 21.10 -4.52
C LYS A 70 8.40 20.28 -4.55
N GLU A 71 7.70 20.26 -5.68
CA GLU A 71 6.50 19.46 -5.89
C GLU A 71 6.79 17.96 -5.81
N CYS A 72 7.91 17.50 -6.39
CA CYS A 72 8.33 16.09 -6.30
C CYS A 72 8.64 15.70 -4.84
N SER A 73 9.34 16.56 -4.10
CA SER A 73 9.62 16.36 -2.67
C SER A 73 8.34 16.35 -1.82
N GLN A 74 7.38 17.22 -2.12
CA GLN A 74 6.08 17.23 -1.43
C GLN A 74 5.32 15.93 -1.69
N LYS A 75 5.20 15.52 -2.96
CA LYS A 75 4.54 14.26 -3.33
C LYS A 75 5.20 13.06 -2.69
N TRP A 76 6.53 13.06 -2.57
CA TRP A 76 7.29 12.04 -1.86
C TRP A 76 6.84 11.94 -0.39
N GLY A 77 6.85 13.07 0.33
CA GLY A 77 6.45 13.09 1.74
C GLY A 77 4.99 12.69 1.96
N GLU A 78 4.08 13.13 1.09
CA GLU A 78 2.67 12.71 1.13
C GLU A 78 2.50 11.21 0.83
N GLN A 79 3.25 10.68 -0.13
CA GLN A 79 3.20 9.26 -0.44
C GLN A 79 3.80 8.39 0.67
N GLN A 80 4.85 8.85 1.36
CA GLN A 80 5.39 8.16 2.54
C GLN A 80 4.35 8.06 3.67
N LYS A 81 3.51 9.07 3.86
CA LYS A 81 2.41 9.00 4.84
C LYS A 81 1.42 7.90 4.47
N VAL A 82 1.00 7.85 3.21
CA VAL A 82 0.11 6.78 2.72
C VAL A 82 0.75 5.39 2.86
N GLN A 83 2.05 5.26 2.60
CA GLN A 83 2.75 4.00 2.83
C GLN A 83 2.69 3.56 4.30
N GLY A 84 2.90 4.50 5.24
CA GLY A 84 2.77 4.22 6.67
C GLY A 84 1.34 3.85 7.08
N GLU A 85 0.33 4.49 6.51
CA GLU A 85 -1.09 4.11 6.71
C GLU A 85 -1.35 2.68 6.22
N LEU A 86 -0.85 2.33 5.03
CA LEU A 86 -0.96 0.99 4.46
C LEU A 86 -0.26 -0.08 5.31
N GLU A 87 0.89 0.22 5.92
CA GLU A 87 1.54 -0.69 6.87
C GLU A 87 0.69 -0.95 8.12
N GLY A 88 0.01 0.08 8.64
CA GLY A 88 -0.93 -0.06 9.75
C GLY A 88 -2.14 -0.93 9.36
N LEU A 89 -2.76 -0.61 8.21
CA LEU A 89 -3.90 -1.36 7.69
C LEU A 89 -3.56 -2.83 7.42
N LYS A 90 -2.36 -3.12 6.88
CA LYS A 90 -1.90 -4.49 6.66
C LYS A 90 -1.80 -5.27 7.97
N LYS A 91 -1.21 -4.67 9.02
CA LYS A 91 -1.13 -5.30 10.34
C LYS A 91 -2.50 -5.58 10.94
N ASP A 92 -3.46 -4.68 10.76
CA ASP A 92 -4.82 -4.89 11.26
C ASP A 92 -5.56 -5.96 10.46
N LEU A 93 -5.38 -6.00 9.15
CA LEU A 93 -5.89 -7.07 8.29
C LEU A 93 -5.31 -8.43 8.67
N ASP A 94 -4.00 -8.52 8.96
CA ASP A 94 -3.35 -9.76 9.40
C ASP A 94 -3.98 -10.29 10.70
N LYS A 95 -4.26 -9.40 11.67
CA LYS A 95 -4.94 -9.78 12.93
C LYS A 95 -6.35 -10.29 12.68
N VAL A 96 -7.13 -9.61 11.84
CA VAL A 96 -8.51 -10.01 11.51
C VAL A 96 -8.53 -11.30 10.71
N SER A 97 -7.55 -11.50 9.82
CA SER A 97 -7.36 -12.73 9.04
C SER A 97 -7.16 -13.95 9.94
N VAL A 98 -6.27 -13.86 10.94
CA VAL A 98 -6.04 -14.94 11.92
C VAL A 98 -7.33 -15.28 12.69
N LYS A 99 -8.04 -14.27 13.20
CA LYS A 99 -9.31 -14.47 13.93
C LYS A 99 -10.39 -15.08 13.03
N THR A 100 -10.46 -14.62 11.79
CA THR A 100 -11.38 -15.15 10.77
C THR A 100 -11.10 -16.64 10.50
N GLN A 101 -9.83 -17.02 10.34
CA GLN A 101 -9.45 -18.42 10.14
C GLN A 101 -9.84 -19.31 11.32
N GLN A 102 -9.76 -18.81 12.57
CA GLN A 102 -10.20 -19.54 13.75
C GLN A 102 -11.70 -19.85 13.72
N VAL A 103 -12.54 -18.85 13.39
CA VAL A 103 -13.98 -19.06 13.23
C VAL A 103 -14.29 -20.02 12.07
N LEU A 104 -13.56 -19.89 10.96
CA LEU A 104 -13.72 -20.76 9.80
C LEU A 104 -13.17 -22.18 10.01
N ALA A 105 -12.41 -22.44 11.08
CA ALA A 105 -11.96 -23.77 11.47
C ALA A 105 -12.93 -24.47 12.44
N SER A 106 -14.00 -23.79 12.87
CA SER A 106 -14.99 -24.35 13.80
C SER A 106 -15.68 -25.59 13.19
N PRO A 107 -15.93 -26.66 13.98
CA PRO A 107 -16.63 -27.86 13.50
C PRO A 107 -18.02 -27.56 12.93
N GLN A 108 -18.69 -26.54 13.46
CA GLN A 108 -19.95 -26.02 12.93
C GLN A 108 -19.67 -24.72 12.20
N GLN A 109 -19.67 -24.80 10.86
CA GLN A 109 -19.44 -23.63 10.04
C GLN A 109 -20.62 -22.65 10.17
N PRO A 110 -20.35 -21.36 10.47
CA PRO A 110 -21.39 -20.35 10.46
C PRO A 110 -22.00 -20.22 9.05
N ALA A 111 -23.28 -19.86 8.97
CA ALA A 111 -23.98 -19.66 7.71
C ALA A 111 -23.30 -18.58 6.85
N SER A 112 -22.71 -17.58 7.50
CA SER A 112 -21.97 -16.50 6.84
C SER A 112 -20.52 -16.88 6.42
N ALA A 113 -20.04 -18.10 6.71
CA ALA A 113 -18.66 -18.51 6.43
C ALA A 113 -18.21 -18.33 4.96
N PRO A 114 -19.01 -18.64 3.92
CA PRO A 114 -18.61 -18.41 2.53
C PRO A 114 -18.41 -16.92 2.21
N VAL A 115 -19.27 -16.06 2.75
CA VAL A 115 -19.17 -14.61 2.58
C VAL A 115 -17.93 -14.08 3.28
N LEU A 116 -17.67 -14.51 4.52
CA LEU A 116 -16.47 -14.12 5.25
C LEU A 116 -15.17 -14.50 4.52
N ARG A 117 -15.11 -15.71 3.93
CA ARG A 117 -13.95 -16.12 3.09
C ARG A 117 -13.78 -15.21 1.89
N SER A 118 -14.86 -14.94 1.15
CA SER A 118 -14.81 -14.09 -0.04
C SER A 118 -14.39 -12.66 0.28
N GLU A 119 -14.93 -12.08 1.35
CA GLU A 119 -14.58 -10.72 1.77
C GLU A 119 -13.12 -10.62 2.23
N LEU A 120 -12.63 -11.63 2.96
CA LEU A 120 -11.23 -11.69 3.37
C LEU A 120 -10.29 -11.79 2.17
N ASP A 121 -10.54 -12.72 1.24
CA ASP A 121 -9.69 -12.93 0.06
C ASP A 121 -9.60 -11.67 -0.81
N VAL A 122 -10.75 -11.06 -1.15
CA VAL A 122 -10.78 -9.81 -1.93
C VAL A 122 -10.02 -8.69 -1.23
N THR A 123 -10.12 -8.60 0.11
CA THR A 123 -9.46 -7.54 0.87
C THR A 123 -7.95 -7.76 0.99
N VAL A 124 -7.49 -9.01 1.14
CA VAL A 124 -6.07 -9.36 1.11
C VAL A 124 -5.47 -9.03 -0.26
N GLN A 125 -6.12 -9.45 -1.35
CA GLN A 125 -5.67 -9.13 -2.70
C GLN A 125 -5.63 -7.61 -2.95
N LYS A 126 -6.64 -6.87 -2.49
CA LYS A 126 -6.67 -5.41 -2.58
C LYS A 126 -5.54 -4.77 -1.77
N MET A 127 -5.26 -5.24 -0.56
CA MET A 127 -4.15 -4.77 0.28
C MET A 127 -2.81 -4.95 -0.43
N ASP A 128 -2.53 -6.14 -0.96
CA ASP A 128 -1.28 -6.43 -1.66
C ASP A 128 -1.12 -5.56 -2.91
N HIS A 129 -2.20 -5.42 -3.69
CA HIS A 129 -2.21 -4.56 -4.87
C HIS A 129 -1.87 -3.10 -4.53
N VAL A 130 -2.55 -2.52 -3.54
CA VAL A 130 -2.40 -1.10 -3.19
C VAL A 130 -1.05 -0.84 -2.51
N TYR A 131 -0.57 -1.79 -1.70
CA TYR A 131 0.78 -1.73 -1.11
C TYR A 131 1.86 -1.70 -2.19
N MET A 132 1.74 -2.58 -3.20
CA MET A 132 2.65 -2.61 -4.34
C MET A 132 2.56 -1.32 -5.17
N LEU A 133 1.35 -0.84 -5.46
CA LEU A 133 1.13 0.42 -6.18
C LEU A 133 1.83 1.60 -5.50
N SER A 134 1.65 1.74 -4.18
CA SER A 134 2.28 2.81 -3.39
C SER A 134 3.81 2.69 -3.40
N SER A 135 4.33 1.47 -3.22
CA SER A 135 5.78 1.20 -3.21
C SER A 135 6.43 1.53 -4.56
N VAL A 136 5.81 1.10 -5.67
CA VAL A 136 6.29 1.41 -7.03
C VAL A 136 6.22 2.91 -7.30
N TYR A 137 5.17 3.60 -6.83
CA TYR A 137 5.07 5.04 -7.02
C TYR A 137 6.13 5.82 -6.23
N LEU A 138 6.49 5.38 -5.03
CA LEU A 138 7.65 5.92 -4.32
C LEU A 138 8.91 5.77 -5.18
N GLU A 139 9.25 4.57 -5.65
CA GLU A 139 10.43 4.38 -6.51
C GLU A 139 10.41 5.27 -7.76
N LYS A 140 9.24 5.46 -8.39
CA LYS A 140 9.06 6.43 -9.48
C LYS A 140 9.42 7.86 -9.06
N LEU A 141 8.95 8.33 -7.90
CA LEU A 141 9.25 9.67 -7.40
C LEU A 141 10.75 9.87 -7.13
N LYS A 142 11.43 8.85 -6.57
CA LYS A 142 12.90 8.85 -6.42
C LYS A 142 13.62 9.04 -7.76
N THR A 143 13.23 8.27 -8.78
CA THR A 143 13.84 8.36 -10.10
C THR A 143 13.57 9.72 -10.75
N VAL A 144 12.34 10.23 -10.65
CA VAL A 144 11.96 11.56 -11.17
C VAL A 144 12.77 12.66 -10.49
N ASP A 145 12.89 12.64 -9.16
CA ASP A 145 13.70 13.59 -8.41
C ASP A 145 15.16 13.61 -8.87
N MET A 146 15.77 12.43 -9.03
CA MET A 146 17.12 12.29 -9.56
C MET A 146 17.27 12.90 -10.96
N VAL A 147 16.32 12.62 -11.87
CA VAL A 147 16.33 13.18 -13.22
C VAL A 147 16.25 14.70 -13.18
N ILE A 148 15.35 15.28 -12.38
CA ILE A 148 15.19 16.74 -12.28
C ILE A 148 16.50 17.40 -11.81
N ARG A 149 17.13 16.86 -10.76
CA ARG A 149 18.41 17.40 -10.25
C ARG A 149 19.51 17.34 -11.30
N ASN A 150 19.63 16.21 -12.00
CA ASN A 150 20.65 16.02 -13.03
C ASN A 150 20.43 16.95 -14.22
N THR A 151 19.18 17.13 -14.68
CA THR A 151 18.87 18.03 -15.79
C THR A 151 19.15 19.49 -15.43
N GLN A 152 18.80 19.92 -14.21
CA GLN A 152 19.11 21.28 -13.75
C GLN A 152 20.61 21.52 -13.60
N GLY A 153 21.35 20.51 -13.10
CA GLY A 153 22.82 20.57 -13.04
C GLY A 153 23.44 20.70 -14.44
N ALA A 154 22.97 19.89 -15.40
CA ALA A 154 23.43 19.96 -16.77
C ALA A 154 23.10 21.30 -17.44
N GLU A 155 21.90 21.84 -17.23
CA GLU A 155 21.51 23.16 -17.72
C GLU A 155 22.41 24.27 -17.15
N GLY A 156 22.74 24.21 -15.86
CA GLY A 156 23.67 25.15 -15.24
C GLY A 156 25.07 25.11 -15.88
N VAL A 157 25.59 23.92 -16.17
CA VAL A 157 26.87 23.74 -16.87
C VAL A 157 26.80 24.24 -18.31
N LEU A 158 25.74 23.89 -19.06
CA LEU A 158 25.53 24.36 -20.42
C LEU A 158 25.48 25.87 -20.50
N LYS A 159 24.79 26.52 -19.57
CA LYS A 159 24.70 27.98 -19.51
C LYS A 159 26.08 28.64 -19.34
N GLN A 160 26.97 28.06 -18.53
CA GLN A 160 28.34 28.57 -18.39
C GLN A 160 29.11 28.49 -19.71
N TYR A 161 28.98 27.36 -20.42
CA TYR A 161 29.60 27.21 -21.74
C TYR A 161 29.03 28.18 -22.77
N GLU A 162 27.70 28.32 -22.82
CA GLU A 162 27.00 29.23 -23.72
C GLU A 162 27.37 30.70 -23.45
N ASP A 163 27.43 31.10 -22.19
CA ASP A 163 27.83 32.46 -21.79
C ASP A 163 29.27 32.75 -22.20
N CYS A 164 30.20 31.79 -22.00
CA CYS A 164 31.58 31.95 -22.43
C CYS A 164 31.70 32.06 -23.96
N LEU A 165 31.01 31.22 -24.71
CA LEU A 165 31.01 31.27 -26.17
C LEU A 165 30.45 32.61 -26.69
N ARG A 166 29.43 33.16 -26.02
CA ARG A 166 28.86 34.46 -26.35
C ARG A 166 29.86 35.62 -26.15
N GLU A 167 30.77 35.52 -25.20
CA GLU A 167 31.81 36.55 -24.98
C GLU A 167 32.87 36.60 -26.08
N VAL A 168 33.14 35.48 -26.76
CA VAL A 168 34.24 35.35 -27.75
C VAL A 168 33.75 35.33 -29.19
N GLN A 169 32.51 35.80 -29.44
CA GLN A 169 31.88 35.76 -30.77
C GLN A 169 32.36 36.86 -31.73
N ALA A 170 33.04 37.91 -31.24
CA ALA A 170 33.52 39.00 -32.07
C ALA A 170 34.77 38.60 -32.86
N VAL A 171 34.87 39.05 -34.12
CA VAL A 171 36.05 38.82 -34.96
C VAL A 171 37.23 39.63 -34.39
N PRO A 172 38.35 38.99 -34.01
CA PRO A 172 39.51 39.69 -33.48
C PRO A 172 40.09 40.70 -34.46
N SER A 173 40.47 41.87 -33.95
CA SER A 173 41.09 42.95 -34.73
C SER A 173 42.62 42.87 -34.75
N ASP A 174 43.23 42.18 -33.77
CA ASP A 174 44.67 41.99 -33.68
C ASP A 174 45.07 40.61 -33.10
N VAL A 175 46.36 40.29 -33.19
CA VAL A 175 46.94 39.01 -32.73
C VAL A 175 46.81 38.83 -31.21
N LYS A 176 46.81 39.90 -30.42
CA LYS A 176 46.66 39.81 -28.96
C LYS A 176 45.24 39.38 -28.61
N GLU A 177 44.25 39.93 -29.30
CA GLU A 177 42.84 39.57 -29.15
C GLU A 177 42.59 38.11 -29.58
N VAL A 178 43.24 37.65 -30.66
CA VAL A 178 43.21 36.22 -31.06
C VAL A 178 43.71 35.31 -29.94
N GLU A 179 44.88 35.57 -29.37
CA GLU A 179 45.45 34.72 -28.30
C GLU A 179 44.66 34.82 -26.99
N ALA A 180 44.06 35.97 -26.69
CA ALA A 180 43.19 36.15 -25.53
C ALA A 180 41.89 35.32 -25.67
N GLN A 181 41.21 35.38 -26.81
CA GLN A 181 40.03 34.55 -27.08
C GLN A 181 40.37 33.05 -27.09
N ARG A 182 41.50 32.67 -27.71
CA ARG A 182 41.99 31.27 -27.72
C ARG A 182 42.26 30.75 -26.30
N SER A 183 42.82 31.58 -25.43
CA SER A 183 43.08 31.22 -24.03
C SER A 183 41.78 31.01 -23.26
N LYS A 184 40.79 31.91 -23.40
CA LYS A 184 39.45 31.74 -22.81
C LYS A 184 38.77 30.44 -23.26
N LEU A 185 38.87 30.09 -24.53
CA LEU A 185 38.32 28.85 -25.08
C LEU A 185 39.03 27.59 -24.59
N LYS A 186 40.34 27.65 -24.31
CA LYS A 186 41.13 26.51 -23.82
C LYS A 186 40.88 26.17 -22.35
N VAL A 187 40.56 27.16 -21.52
CA VAL A 187 40.33 26.98 -20.07
C VAL A 187 39.02 26.22 -19.78
N ASN A 188 38.10 26.20 -20.74
CA ASN A 188 36.79 25.55 -20.63
C ASN A 188 36.76 24.12 -21.23
N LYS A 189 37.86 23.38 -21.18
CA LYS A 189 37.90 21.94 -21.51
C LYS A 189 37.87 21.08 -20.27
#